data_AF-A0A941UQP3-F1
#
_entry.id   AF-A0A941UQP3-F1
#
_cell.length_a   1.000
_cell.length_b   1.000
_cell.length_c   1.000
_cell.angle_alpha   90.00
_cell.angle_beta   90.00
_cell.angle_gamma   90.00
#
_symmetry.space_group_name_H-M   'P 1'
#
loop_
_entity.id
_entity.type
_entity.pdbx_description
1 polymer ?
#
loop_
_entity_poly.entity_id
_entity_poly.type
_entity_poly.pdbx_seq_one_letter_code
_entity_poly.pdbx_strand_id
1 'polypeptide(L)'
;RVSFEVGIYQLGAKSIYLTPKEIQIGRGETVYDTAKVLSRYLDAIVMRTFSHDTVTEFASHASIPVINGLSDLHHPCQALGDLMTIIEQKGHLNGIRLAYVGDGNNVANSLIEAASIMGMKLSLACPKGYD
;
A
#
# COMPACT_ATOMS: atom_id res chain seq x y z
N ARG A 1 7.51 -7.39 -1.19
CA ARG A 1 8.36 -7.78 -2.35
C ARG A 1 7.99 -9.18 -2.82
N VAL A 2 8.30 -10.23 -2.04
CA VAL A 2 8.07 -11.63 -2.44
C VAL A 2 6.64 -11.88 -2.91
N SER A 3 5.63 -11.40 -2.17
CA SER A 3 4.23 -11.53 -2.54
C SER A 3 3.89 -10.96 -3.93
N PHE A 4 4.33 -9.73 -4.22
CA PHE A 4 4.12 -9.10 -5.53
C PHE A 4 4.86 -9.82 -6.66
N GLU A 5 6.13 -10.17 -6.43
CA GLU A 5 7.01 -10.80 -7.42
C GLU A 5 6.50 -12.20 -7.81
N VAL A 6 6.15 -13.02 -6.81
CA VAL A 6 5.58 -14.35 -7.05
C VAL A 6 4.17 -14.26 -7.63
N GLY A 7 3.33 -13.36 -7.12
CA GLY A 7 1.94 -13.22 -7.57
C GLY A 7 1.83 -12.84 -9.05
N ILE A 8 2.59 -11.82 -9.49
CA ILE A 8 2.55 -11.39 -10.90
C ILE A 8 3.19 -12.42 -11.84
N TYR A 9 4.22 -13.13 -11.37
CA TYR A 9 4.83 -14.24 -12.12
C TYR A 9 3.86 -15.41 -12.33
N GLN A 10 3.10 -15.79 -11.30
CA GLN A 10 2.07 -16.82 -11.41
C GLN A 10 0.94 -16.42 -12.37
N LEU A 11 0.71 -15.12 -12.56
CA LEU A 11 -0.22 -14.56 -13.54
C LEU A 11 0.40 -14.41 -14.95
N GLY A 12 1.64 -14.88 -15.17
CA GLY A 12 2.30 -14.88 -16.47
C GLY A 12 3.03 -13.58 -16.82
N ALA A 13 3.13 -12.64 -15.88
CA ALA A 13 3.80 -11.36 -16.09
C ALA A 13 5.19 -11.32 -15.42
N LYS A 14 6.03 -10.40 -15.89
CA LYS A 14 7.40 -10.23 -15.40
C LYS A 14 7.49 -9.00 -14.52
N SER A 15 8.07 -9.13 -13.33
CA SER A 15 8.38 -7.98 -12.48
C SER A 15 9.79 -7.46 -12.73
N ILE A 16 9.98 -6.15 -12.53
CA ILE A 16 11.29 -5.49 -12.49
C ILE A 16 11.41 -4.88 -11.11
N TYR A 17 12.41 -5.32 -10.34
CA TYR A 17 12.68 -4.76 -9.02
C TYR A 17 13.67 -3.60 -9.16
N LEU A 18 13.23 -2.40 -8.77
CA LEU A 18 14.02 -1.19 -8.84
C LEU A 18 14.26 -0.65 -7.42
N THR A 19 15.51 -0.44 -7.08
CA THR A 19 15.96 0.09 -5.79
C THR A 19 16.10 1.62 -5.83
N PRO A 20 16.10 2.30 -4.68
CA PRO A 20 16.36 3.75 -4.63
C PRO A 20 17.68 4.18 -5.28
N LYS A 21 18.68 3.28 -5.31
CA LYS A 21 19.97 3.53 -5.97
C LYS A 21 19.84 3.56 -7.50
N GLU A 22 18.87 2.85 -8.05
CA GLU A 22 18.64 2.71 -9.50
C GLU A 22 17.73 3.81 -10.05
N ILE A 23 16.68 4.24 -9.32
CA ILE A 23 15.67 5.18 -9.86
C ILE A 23 15.99 6.66 -9.58
N GLN A 24 16.90 7.00 -8.67
CA GLN A 24 17.31 8.39 -8.36
C GLN A 24 16.17 9.41 -8.12
N ILE A 25 14.95 8.95 -7.78
CA ILE A 25 13.79 9.79 -7.50
C ILE A 25 14.14 10.79 -6.39
N GLY A 26 14.06 12.08 -6.69
CA GLY A 26 14.33 13.18 -5.75
C GLY A 26 15.82 13.45 -5.47
N ARG A 27 16.75 12.65 -6.02
CA ARG A 27 18.21 12.90 -5.92
C ARG A 27 18.83 13.36 -7.23
N GLY A 28 18.22 13.01 -8.36
CA GLY A 28 18.69 13.39 -9.70
C GLY A 28 17.56 13.55 -10.72
N GLU A 29 16.43 12.88 -10.52
CA GLU A 29 15.24 13.01 -11.36
C GLU A 29 14.03 13.46 -10.55
N THR A 30 13.16 14.25 -11.20
CA THR A 30 11.88 14.66 -10.60
C THR A 30 10.91 13.50 -10.58
N VAL A 31 9.99 13.47 -9.61
CA VAL A 31 8.90 12.47 -9.56
C VAL A 31 8.09 12.50 -10.86
N TYR A 32 7.85 13.71 -11.39
CA TYR A 32 7.19 13.92 -12.69
C TYR A 32 7.89 13.20 -13.85
N ASP A 33 9.19 13.42 -14.05
CA ASP A 33 9.95 12.85 -15.17
C ASP A 33 10.00 11.33 -15.07
N THR A 34 10.34 10.81 -13.88
CA THR A 34 10.39 9.36 -13.64
C THR A 34 9.01 8.72 -13.88
N ALA A 35 7.92 9.33 -13.40
CA ALA A 35 6.57 8.83 -13.62
C ALA A 35 6.21 8.77 -15.11
N LYS A 36 6.55 9.81 -15.89
CA LYS A 36 6.30 9.83 -17.34
C LYS A 36 7.12 8.77 -18.07
N VAL A 37 8.39 8.60 -17.73
CA VAL A 37 9.27 7.63 -18.38
C VAL A 37 8.82 6.20 -18.07
N LEU A 38 8.64 5.86 -16.79
CA LEU A 38 8.25 4.50 -16.40
C LEU A 38 6.86 4.11 -16.93
N SER A 39 5.93 5.06 -17.04
CA SER A 39 4.61 4.80 -17.62
C SER A 39 4.63 4.41 -19.10
N ARG A 40 5.75 4.61 -19.81
CA ARG A 40 5.91 4.18 -21.22
C ARG A 40 6.47 2.77 -21.36
N TYR A 41 7.02 2.21 -20.28
CA TYR A 41 7.67 0.90 -20.30
C TYR A 41 6.93 -0.17 -19.49
N LEU A 42 6.15 0.23 -18.49
CA LEU A 42 5.49 -0.66 -17.55
C LEU A 42 3.97 -0.59 -17.71
N ASP A 43 3.28 -1.67 -17.34
CA ASP A 43 1.81 -1.73 -17.30
C ASP A 43 1.22 -1.33 -15.94
N ALA A 44 1.99 -1.47 -14.86
CA ALA A 44 1.64 -1.06 -13.51
C ALA A 44 2.91 -0.88 -12.66
N ILE A 45 2.81 -0.12 -11.57
CA ILE A 45 3.92 0.06 -10.62
C ILE A 45 3.46 -0.12 -9.18
N VAL A 46 4.24 -0.85 -8.39
CA VAL A 46 4.08 -0.93 -6.94
C VAL A 46 5.16 -0.07 -6.31
N MET A 47 4.76 0.93 -5.53
CA MET A 47 5.67 1.84 -4.86
C MET A 47 5.73 1.56 -3.36
N ARG A 48 6.94 1.39 -2.84
CA ARG A 48 7.21 1.41 -1.40
C ARG A 48 8.13 2.57 -1.12
N THR A 49 7.62 3.59 -0.44
CA THR A 49 8.34 4.84 -0.19
C THR A 49 8.12 5.27 1.25
N PHE A 50 8.82 6.32 1.67
CA PHE A 50 8.56 6.94 2.97
C PHE A 50 7.29 7.79 2.88
N SER A 51 7.30 8.89 2.14
CA SER A 51 6.17 9.83 2.12
C SER A 51 5.01 9.36 1.23
N HIS A 52 3.79 9.39 1.76
CA HIS A 52 2.58 9.18 0.98
C HIS A 52 2.42 10.19 -0.16
N ASP A 53 2.89 11.44 0.02
CA ASP A 53 2.83 12.48 -1.01
C ASP A 53 3.63 12.10 -2.26
N THR A 54 4.74 11.38 -2.10
CA THR A 54 5.51 10.87 -3.24
C THR A 54 4.68 9.88 -4.06
N VAL A 55 3.84 9.06 -3.42
CA VAL A 55 2.97 8.10 -4.11
C VAL A 55 1.87 8.84 -4.88
N THR A 56 1.23 9.83 -4.25
CA THR A 56 0.14 10.59 -4.87
C THR A 56 0.62 11.50 -5.99
N GLU A 57 1.78 12.15 -5.82
CA GLU A 57 2.44 12.93 -6.87
C GLU A 57 2.80 12.05 -8.07
N PHE A 58 3.44 10.90 -7.83
CA PHE A 58 3.78 9.96 -8.90
C PHE A 58 2.52 9.48 -9.64
N ALA A 59 1.47 9.11 -8.90
CA ALA A 59 0.19 8.70 -9.47
C ALA A 59 -0.49 9.80 -10.31
N SER A 60 -0.35 11.07 -9.92
CA SER A 60 -0.91 12.20 -10.67
C SER A 60 -0.25 12.42 -12.03
N HIS A 61 0.98 11.93 -12.20
CA HIS A 61 1.77 12.11 -13.43
C HIS A 61 1.85 10.84 -14.28
N ALA A 62 1.67 9.68 -13.66
CA ALA A 62 1.65 8.38 -14.31
C ALA A 62 0.41 8.19 -15.20
N SER A 63 0.58 7.44 -16.30
CA SER A 63 -0.54 7.00 -17.15
C SER A 63 -0.93 5.53 -16.92
N ILE A 64 -0.36 4.91 -15.88
CA ILE A 64 -0.56 3.50 -15.51
C ILE A 64 -0.95 3.41 -14.03
N PRO A 65 -1.58 2.30 -13.58
CA PRO A 65 -1.93 2.10 -12.18
C PRO A 65 -0.71 2.15 -11.25
N VAL A 66 -0.85 2.91 -10.17
CA VAL A 66 0.14 3.03 -9.09
C VAL A 66 -0.44 2.41 -7.82
N ILE A 67 0.24 1.40 -7.28
CA ILE A 67 -0.17 0.66 -6.10
C ILE A 67 0.74 1.06 -4.93
N ASN A 68 0.14 1.54 -3.84
CA ASN A 68 0.88 1.81 -2.60
C ASN A 68 1.20 0.49 -1.87
N GLY A 69 2.45 0.06 -1.96
CA GLY A 69 2.96 -1.12 -1.25
C GLY A 69 3.31 -0.87 0.21
N LEU A 70 3.60 0.38 0.59
CA LEU A 70 3.68 0.94 1.95
C LEU A 70 4.20 2.38 1.87
N SER A 71 3.63 3.25 2.70
CA SER A 71 4.05 4.63 2.98
C SER A 71 4.01 4.88 4.50
N ASP A 72 4.49 6.03 4.94
CA ASP A 72 4.40 6.54 6.31
C ASP A 72 2.94 6.66 6.78
N LEU A 73 2.02 7.02 5.88
CA LEU A 73 0.62 7.24 6.23
C LEU A 73 -0.26 5.99 6.09
N HIS A 74 -0.04 5.16 5.05
CA HIS A 74 -0.91 4.00 4.75
C HIS A 74 -0.13 2.73 4.34
N HIS A 75 -0.70 1.57 4.67
CA HIS A 75 -0.27 0.26 4.21
C HIS A 75 -1.48 -0.59 3.71
N PRO A 76 -2.13 -0.19 2.60
CA PRO A 76 -3.43 -0.76 2.19
C PRO A 76 -3.35 -2.24 1.81
N CYS A 77 -2.25 -2.69 1.20
CA CYS A 77 -2.09 -4.10 0.85
C CYS A 77 -2.02 -5.03 2.07
N GLN A 78 -1.54 -4.54 3.22
CA GLN A 78 -1.58 -5.31 4.47
C GLN A 78 -3.03 -5.47 4.94
N ALA A 79 -3.79 -4.37 5.00
CA ALA A 79 -5.20 -4.40 5.39
C ALA A 79 -6.02 -5.33 4.48
N LEU A 80 -5.78 -5.33 3.17
CA LEU A 80 -6.44 -6.27 2.25
C LEU A 80 -6.11 -7.74 2.56
N GLY A 81 -4.86 -8.03 2.92
CA GLY A 81 -4.46 -9.37 3.38
C GLY A 81 -5.19 -9.76 4.67
N ASP A 82 -5.25 -8.86 5.64
CA ASP A 82 -5.94 -9.10 6.92
C ASP A 82 -7.44 -9.34 6.72
N LEU A 83 -8.10 -8.54 5.86
CA LEU A 83 -9.51 -8.73 5.51
C LEU A 83 -9.76 -10.09 4.86
N MET A 84 -8.91 -10.50 3.91
CA MET A 84 -9.01 -11.80 3.27
C MET A 84 -8.91 -12.93 4.31
N THR A 85 -7.94 -12.85 5.22
CA THR A 85 -7.82 -13.84 6.30
C THR A 85 -9.03 -13.86 7.21
N ILE A 86 -9.62 -12.71 7.56
CA ILE A 86 -10.86 -12.67 8.36
C ILE A 86 -12.01 -13.34 7.60
N ILE A 87 -12.15 -13.12 6.29
CA ILE A 87 -13.14 -13.80 5.47
C ILE A 87 -12.92 -15.32 5.49
N GLU A 88 -11.69 -15.79 5.32
CA GLU A 88 -11.38 -17.23 5.34
C GLU A 88 -11.72 -17.88 6.69
N GLN A 89 -11.51 -17.15 7.80
CA GLN A 89 -11.70 -17.69 9.15
C GLN A 89 -13.11 -17.48 9.72
N LYS A 90 -13.84 -16.45 9.26
CA LYS A 90 -15.14 -16.04 9.83
C LYS A 90 -16.28 -16.03 8.79
N GLY A 91 -15.98 -16.12 7.51
CA GLY A 91 -16.94 -16.14 6.40
C GLY A 91 -17.56 -14.79 6.03
N HIS A 92 -17.29 -13.72 6.81
CA HIS A 92 -17.85 -12.39 6.59
C HIS A 92 -17.01 -11.30 7.28
N LEU A 93 -17.23 -10.04 6.90
CA LEU A 93 -16.60 -8.87 7.51
C LEU A 93 -17.60 -7.99 8.28
N ASN A 94 -18.76 -7.71 7.69
CA ASN A 94 -19.75 -6.82 8.28
C ASN A 94 -20.15 -7.26 9.71
N GLY A 95 -20.05 -6.35 10.67
CA GLY A 95 -20.36 -6.61 12.08
C GLY A 95 -19.24 -7.28 12.89
N ILE A 96 -18.13 -7.71 12.26
CA ILE A 96 -16.95 -8.20 12.99
C ILE A 96 -16.37 -7.08 13.83
N ARG A 97 -15.99 -7.41 15.07
CA ARG A 97 -15.24 -6.51 15.95
C ARG A 97 -13.75 -6.76 15.76
N LEU A 98 -13.02 -5.74 15.35
CA LEU A 98 -11.57 -5.75 15.21
C LEU A 98 -10.96 -4.94 16.36
N ALA A 99 -9.94 -5.50 17.02
CA ALA A 99 -9.19 -4.80 18.06
C ALA A 99 -7.75 -4.59 17.58
N TYR A 100 -7.29 -3.35 17.61
CA TYR A 100 -5.91 -2.98 17.33
C TYR A 100 -5.27 -2.44 18.61
N VAL A 101 -4.09 -2.95 18.96
CA VAL A 101 -3.33 -2.51 20.14
C VAL A 101 -1.90 -2.23 19.70
N GLY A 102 -1.45 -0.99 19.85
CA GLY A 102 -0.13 -0.55 19.41
C GLY A 102 -0.14 0.90 18.93
N ASP A 103 0.89 1.28 18.20
CA ASP A 103 1.06 2.65 17.71
C ASP A 103 0.06 2.99 16.58
N GLY A 104 -0.42 4.23 16.54
CA GLY A 104 -1.22 4.84 15.47
C GLY A 104 -0.44 5.03 14.17
N ASN A 105 0.03 3.92 13.60
CA ASN A 105 0.88 3.90 12.42
C ASN A 105 0.06 3.69 11.12
N ASN A 106 0.78 3.55 10.01
CA ASN A 106 0.21 3.26 8.69
C ASN A 106 -0.73 2.04 8.62
N VAL A 107 -0.50 1.01 9.45
CA VAL A 107 -1.39 -0.15 9.52
C VAL A 107 -2.68 0.22 10.24
N ALA A 108 -2.60 0.95 11.35
CA ALA A 108 -3.77 1.44 12.06
C ALA A 108 -4.67 2.28 11.14
N ASN A 109 -4.08 3.23 10.38
CA ASN A 109 -4.79 4.04 9.40
C ASN A 109 -5.49 3.20 8.32
N SER A 110 -4.77 2.26 7.70
CA SER A 110 -5.38 1.39 6.68
C SER A 110 -6.46 0.46 7.24
N LEU A 111 -6.36 0.02 8.50
CA LEU A 111 -7.41 -0.76 9.15
C LEU A 111 -8.64 0.09 9.52
N ILE A 112 -8.46 1.37 9.85
CA ILE A 112 -9.57 2.31 10.05
C ILE A 112 -10.40 2.44 8.77
N GLU A 113 -9.74 2.69 7.64
CA GLU A 113 -10.38 2.77 6.32
C GLU A 113 -11.09 1.48 5.95
N ALA A 114 -10.37 0.35 6.05
CA ALA A 114 -10.90 -0.98 5.74
C ALA A 114 -12.13 -1.32 6.60
N ALA A 115 -12.07 -1.08 7.91
CA ALA A 115 -13.17 -1.34 8.82
C ALA A 115 -14.39 -0.48 8.49
N SER A 116 -14.17 0.80 8.16
CA SER A 116 -15.24 1.74 7.78
C SER A 116 -15.96 1.28 6.51
N ILE A 117 -15.21 0.91 5.46
CA ILE A 117 -15.79 0.47 4.18
C ILE A 117 -16.52 -0.88 4.33
N MET A 118 -15.98 -1.79 5.14
CA MET A 118 -16.49 -3.17 5.25
C MET A 118 -17.56 -3.36 6.33
N GLY A 119 -17.97 -2.30 7.03
CA GLY A 119 -18.98 -2.37 8.09
C GLY A 119 -18.50 -3.08 9.37
N MET A 120 -17.19 -3.07 9.63
CA MET A 120 -16.60 -3.65 10.84
C MET A 120 -16.62 -2.63 11.98
N LYS A 121 -16.52 -3.12 13.22
CA LYS A 121 -16.36 -2.29 14.42
C LYS A 121 -14.92 -2.35 14.89
N LEU A 122 -14.12 -1.33 14.57
CA LEU A 122 -12.73 -1.23 15.01
C LEU A 122 -12.63 -0.52 16.36
N SER A 123 -11.87 -1.10 17.29
CA SER A 123 -11.43 -0.46 18.53
C SER A 123 -9.91 -0.38 18.53
N LEU A 124 -9.37 0.83 18.69
CA LEU A 124 -7.93 1.10 18.77
C LEU A 124 -7.54 1.42 20.20
N ALA A 125 -6.41 0.89 20.64
CA ALA A 125 -5.76 1.23 21.88
C ALA A 125 -4.30 1.61 21.60
N CYS A 126 -4.03 2.92 21.63
CA CYS A 126 -2.72 3.50 21.35
C CYS A 126 -2.11 4.11 22.63
N PRO A 127 -0.78 4.00 22.83
CA PRO A 127 -0.10 4.76 23.86
C PRO A 127 -0.29 6.27 23.66
N LYS A 128 -0.44 7.02 24.75
CA LYS A 128 -0.61 8.48 24.69
C LYS A 128 0.55 9.13 23.92
N GLY A 129 0.23 9.92 22.89
CA GLY A 129 1.23 10.59 22.05
C GLY A 129 1.76 9.75 20.89
N TYR A 130 1.20 8.55 20.70
CA TYR A 130 1.41 7.66 19.55
C TYR A 130 0.07 7.39 18.85
N ASP A 131 -0.86 8.34 18.93
CA ASP A 131 -2.18 8.28 18.29
C ASP A 131 -2.08 8.53 16.77
#